data_AF-A0AAY5JX54-F1
#
_entry.id   AF-A0AAY5JX54-F1
#
_cell.length_a   1.000
_cell.length_b   1.000
_cell.length_c   1.000
_cell.angle_alpha   90.00
_cell.angle_beta   90.00
_cell.angle_gamma   90.00
#
_symmetry.space_group_name_H-M   'P 1'
#
loop_
_entity.id
_entity.type
_entity.pdbx_description
1 polymer ?
#
loop_
_entity_poly.entity_id
_entity_poly.type
_entity_poly.pdbx_seq_one_letter_code
_entity_poly.pdbx_strand_id
1 'polypeptide(L)'
;SFYVPVSEVFRRGAVRTVIVLVHTDMHQRGTVGSIRHLATSVVTVAPGTRGLGAVAKTTRRTKSGKLMQDEETFSINEDLSVTIHSKLSHPGHTHVNTDETEVDPTANLTFNLRLSDTERQAKEKLALPFVFSKEKKSALLQPGPGSGRILYEPDANDDYDQEDPDDDLDI
;
A
#
# COMPACT_ATOMS: atom_id res chain seq x y z
N SER A 1 8.16 -14.52 32.91
CA SER A 1 9.16 -14.19 31.87
C SER A 1 8.89 -15.05 30.67
N PHE A 2 8.42 -14.46 29.57
CA PHE A 2 8.04 -15.23 28.38
C PHE A 2 9.11 -15.05 27.30
N TYR A 3 9.66 -16.19 26.89
CA TYR A 3 10.72 -16.32 25.91
C TYR A 3 10.10 -16.24 24.52
N VAL A 4 10.38 -15.15 23.81
CA VAL A 4 10.12 -15.06 22.37
C VAL A 4 11.32 -15.75 21.70
N PRO A 5 11.17 -16.93 21.08
CA PRO A 5 12.28 -17.56 20.41
C PRO A 5 12.64 -16.68 19.19
N VAL A 6 13.80 -16.03 19.30
CA VAL A 6 14.43 -15.28 18.23
C VAL A 6 15.47 -16.19 17.62
N SER A 7 15.30 -16.53 16.34
CA SER A 7 16.31 -17.26 15.58
C SER A 7 17.03 -16.30 14.64
N GLU A 8 18.34 -16.21 14.79
CA GLU A 8 19.21 -15.34 13.99
C GLU A 8 19.98 -16.20 12.97
N VAL A 9 19.89 -15.82 11.69
CA VAL A 9 20.64 -16.50 10.63
C VAL A 9 21.86 -15.63 10.27
N PHE A 10 23.05 -16.14 10.57
CA PHE A 10 24.32 -15.49 10.29
C PHE A 10 24.95 -15.99 8.99
N ARG A 11 25.49 -15.08 8.17
CA ARG A 11 26.46 -15.42 7.12
C ARG A 11 27.49 -14.28 7.04
N ARG A 12 28.76 -14.57 7.33
CA ARG A 12 29.89 -13.61 7.38
C ARG A 12 29.79 -12.50 8.44
N GLY A 13 29.43 -12.83 9.69
CA GLY A 13 29.61 -11.92 10.83
C GLY A 13 28.61 -10.77 11.00
N ALA A 14 27.63 -10.63 10.11
CA ALA A 14 26.50 -9.71 10.27
C ALA A 14 25.17 -10.49 10.28
N VAL A 15 24.24 -10.10 11.15
CA VAL A 15 22.87 -10.65 11.17
C VAL A 15 22.16 -10.20 9.90
N ARG A 16 21.83 -11.15 9.02
CA ARG A 16 21.12 -10.84 7.76
C ARG A 16 19.60 -10.91 7.93
N THR A 17 19.12 -11.80 8.79
CA THR A 17 17.70 -12.04 9.01
C THR A 17 17.46 -12.45 10.46
N VAL A 18 16.46 -11.83 11.07
CA VAL A 18 15.92 -12.18 12.39
C VAL A 18 14.52 -12.75 12.19
N ILE A 19 14.26 -13.94 12.73
CA ILE A 19 12.94 -14.58 12.70
C ILE A 19 12.43 -14.65 14.14
N VAL A 20 11.17 -14.25 14.34
CA VAL A 20 10.56 -14.12 15.65
C VAL A 20 9.20 -14.82 15.62
N LEU A 21 8.99 -15.78 16.51
CA LEU A 21 7.67 -16.41 16.71
C LEU A 21 6.96 -15.73 17.88
N VAL A 22 5.77 -15.18 17.63
CA VAL A 22 4.99 -14.46 18.65
C VAL A 22 3.60 -15.09 18.77
N HIS A 23 3.27 -15.52 19.98
CA HIS A 23 1.92 -15.95 20.36
C HIS A 23 1.08 -14.72 20.73
N THR A 24 0.14 -14.34 19.86
CA THR A 24 -0.59 -13.06 19.96
C THR A 24 -1.53 -12.98 21.16
N ASP A 25 -1.91 -14.12 21.73
CA ASP A 25 -2.73 -14.29 22.94
C ASP A 25 -1.95 -14.13 24.24
N MET A 26 -0.62 -14.27 24.20
CA MET A 26 0.27 -14.17 25.36
C MET A 26 0.81 -12.75 25.61
N HIS A 27 0.43 -11.78 24.78
CA HIS A 27 0.93 -10.41 24.84
C HIS A 27 -0.18 -9.38 24.73
N GLN A 28 0.07 -8.17 25.26
CA GLN A 28 -0.84 -7.05 25.06
C GLN A 28 -0.91 -6.66 23.58
N ARG A 29 -2.09 -6.25 23.11
CA ARG A 29 -2.31 -5.83 21.72
C ARG A 29 -1.32 -4.74 21.26
N GLY A 30 -0.97 -3.82 22.16
CA GLY A 30 0.03 -2.78 21.91
C GLY A 30 1.40 -3.35 21.57
N THR A 31 1.92 -4.29 22.37
CA THR A 31 3.21 -4.94 22.16
C THR A 31 3.26 -5.71 20.84
N VAL A 32 2.20 -6.49 20.55
CA VAL A 32 2.08 -7.20 19.27
C VAL A 32 2.06 -6.22 18.09
N GLY A 33 1.34 -5.10 18.22
CA GLY A 33 1.32 -4.03 17.25
C GLY A 33 2.71 -3.42 17.01
N SER A 34 3.45 -3.07 18.07
CA SER A 34 4.80 -2.54 17.97
C SER A 34 5.76 -3.49 17.25
N ILE A 35 5.72 -4.79 17.57
CA ILE A 35 6.54 -5.80 16.89
C ILE A 35 6.17 -5.89 15.41
N ARG A 36 4.87 -5.89 15.09
CA ARG A 36 4.38 -5.91 13.71
C ARG A 36 4.87 -4.72 12.89
N HIS A 37 4.94 -3.53 13.48
CA HIS A 37 5.41 -2.32 12.80
C HIS A 37 6.93 -2.31 12.58
N LEU A 38 7.70 -2.98 13.44
CA LEU A 38 9.14 -3.14 13.30
C LEU A 38 9.50 -4.21 12.26
N ALA A 39 8.65 -5.22 12.08
CA ALA A 39 8.90 -6.32 11.16
C ALA A 39 8.88 -5.88 9.69
N THR A 40 9.83 -6.39 8.90
CA THR A 40 9.87 -6.20 7.44
C THR A 40 8.88 -7.10 6.70
N SER A 41 8.61 -8.28 7.28
CA SER A 41 7.64 -9.26 6.81
C SER A 41 6.98 -9.92 8.01
N VAL A 42 5.68 -10.17 7.91
CA VAL A 42 4.87 -10.80 8.96
C VAL A 42 4.13 -11.97 8.34
N VAL A 43 4.29 -13.15 8.93
CA VAL A 43 3.54 -14.35 8.55
C VAL A 43 2.59 -14.68 9.70
N THR A 44 1.29 -14.66 9.44
CA THR A 44 0.26 -15.05 10.40
C THR A 44 -0.25 -16.43 10.02
N VAL A 45 -0.23 -17.37 10.96
CA VAL A 45 -0.72 -18.73 10.75
C VAL A 45 -2.07 -18.88 11.45
N ALA A 46 -3.06 -19.39 10.73
CA ALA A 46 -4.38 -19.70 11.26
C ALA A 46 -4.77 -21.15 10.92
N PRO A 47 -5.56 -21.82 11.78
CA PRO A 47 -6.17 -23.10 11.43
C PRO A 47 -7.07 -22.95 10.21
N GLY A 48 -7.04 -23.93 9.30
CA GLY A 48 -7.98 -24.01 8.18
C GLY A 48 -9.39 -24.35 8.63
N THR A 49 -10.39 -24.00 7.82
CA THR A 49 -11.76 -24.50 8.00
C THR A 49 -11.83 -25.99 7.66
N ARG A 50 -12.73 -26.75 8.30
CA ARG A 50 -12.77 -28.22 8.29
C ARG A 50 -12.43 -28.84 6.92
N GLY A 51 -11.30 -29.55 6.83
CA GLY A 51 -10.83 -30.25 5.63
C GLY A 51 -9.84 -29.45 4.76
N LEU A 52 -9.70 -28.16 4.99
CA LEU A 52 -8.66 -27.31 4.40
C LEU A 52 -7.47 -27.24 5.37
N GLY A 53 -6.24 -27.36 4.84
CA GLY A 53 -5.01 -27.24 5.62
C GLY A 53 -4.88 -25.90 6.36
N ALA A 54 -3.84 -25.73 7.18
CA ALA A 54 -3.57 -24.46 7.83
C ALA A 54 -3.33 -23.34 6.80
N VAL A 55 -3.68 -22.10 7.15
CA VAL A 55 -3.53 -20.94 6.27
C VAL A 55 -2.40 -20.07 6.80
N ALA A 56 -1.45 -19.73 5.92
CA ALA A 56 -0.39 -18.76 6.18
C ALA A 56 -0.68 -17.49 5.38
N LYS A 57 -0.86 -16.37 6.09
CA LYS A 57 -1.00 -15.05 5.49
C LYS A 57 0.30 -14.27 5.67
N THR A 58 0.97 -13.97 4.56
CA THR A 58 2.22 -13.23 4.53
C THR A 58 1.96 -11.78 4.14
N THR A 59 2.48 -10.83 4.91
CA THR A 59 2.43 -9.40 4.63
C THR A 59 3.85 -8.85 4.63
N ARG A 60 4.29 -8.23 3.53
CA ARG A 60 5.67 -7.74 3.36
C ARG A 60 5.70 -6.33 2.80
N ARG A 61 6.63 -5.50 3.30
CA ARG A 61 6.95 -4.20 2.70
C ARG A 61 8.04 -4.35 1.65
N THR A 62 7.81 -3.84 0.45
CA THR A 62 8.83 -3.79 -0.61
C THR A 62 9.79 -2.62 -0.38
N LYS A 63 10.91 -2.61 -1.12
CA LYS A 63 11.85 -1.48 -1.11
C LYS A 63 11.22 -0.17 -1.60
N SER A 64 10.19 -0.26 -2.45
CA SER A 64 9.39 0.87 -2.93
C SER A 64 8.30 1.34 -1.95
N GLY A 65 8.24 0.79 -0.74
CA GLY A 65 7.22 1.14 0.26
C GLY A 65 5.86 0.46 0.06
N LYS A 66 5.64 -0.22 -1.07
CA LYS A 66 4.39 -0.96 -1.35
C LYS A 66 4.21 -2.14 -0.38
N LEU A 67 2.98 -2.32 0.10
CA LEU A 67 2.61 -3.47 0.92
C LEU A 67 2.14 -4.62 0.01
N MET A 68 2.81 -5.76 0.07
CA MET A 68 2.40 -7.00 -0.59
C MET A 68 1.75 -7.94 0.42
N GLN A 69 0.69 -8.61 -0.01
CA GLN A 69 0.00 -9.63 0.78
C GLN A 69 -0.12 -10.91 -0.05
N ASP A 70 0.21 -12.04 0.53
CA ASP A 70 0.05 -13.37 -0.06
C ASP A 70 -0.63 -14.30 0.96
N GLU A 71 -1.39 -15.26 0.48
CA GLU A 71 -2.11 -16.22 1.31
C GLU A 71 -1.93 -17.62 0.74
N GLU A 72 -1.44 -18.55 1.56
CA GLU A 72 -1.10 -19.90 1.14
C GLU A 72 -1.71 -20.91 2.10
N THR A 73 -2.31 -21.98 1.55
CA THR A 73 -2.77 -23.11 2.36
C THR A 73 -1.68 -24.16 2.41
N PHE A 74 -1.35 -24.66 3.61
CA PHE A 74 -0.32 -25.65 3.83
C PHE A 74 -0.75 -26.76 4.81
N SER A 75 -0.10 -27.91 4.73
CA SER A 75 -0.17 -28.97 5.74
C SER A 75 1.23 -29.29 6.27
N ILE A 76 1.27 -29.73 7.52
CA ILE A 76 2.48 -30.32 8.11
C ILE A 76 2.25 -31.83 8.10
N ASN A 77 3.13 -32.56 7.44
CA ASN A 77 3.07 -34.01 7.33
C ASN A 77 3.63 -34.66 8.62
N GLU A 78 3.42 -35.98 8.76
CA GLU A 78 3.90 -36.73 9.93
C GLU A 78 5.42 -36.70 10.09
N ASP A 79 6.16 -36.51 8.99
CA ASP A 79 7.62 -36.35 8.96
C ASP A 79 8.09 -34.91 9.22
N LEU A 80 7.17 -34.02 9.66
CA LEU A 80 7.38 -32.59 9.88
C LEU A 80 7.74 -31.79 8.60
N SER A 81 7.61 -32.39 7.42
CA SER A 81 7.72 -31.66 6.17
C SER A 81 6.47 -30.78 5.94
N VAL A 82 6.67 -29.63 5.30
CA VAL A 82 5.59 -28.69 4.97
C VAL A 82 5.21 -28.86 3.51
N THR A 83 3.94 -29.14 3.24
CA THR A 83 3.38 -29.19 1.87
C THR A 83 2.49 -27.97 1.64
N ILE A 84 2.75 -27.24 0.57
CA ILE A 84 1.97 -26.06 0.16
C ILE A 84 0.97 -26.51 -0.91
N HIS A 85 -0.33 -26.35 -0.65
CA HIS A 85 -1.41 -26.87 -1.49
C HIS A 85 -1.89 -25.87 -2.54
N SER A 86 -1.91 -24.58 -2.22
CA SER A 86 -2.25 -23.52 -3.17
C SER A 86 -1.78 -22.17 -2.65
N LYS A 87 -1.32 -21.30 -3.57
CA LYS A 87 -1.20 -19.87 -3.31
C LYS A 87 -2.48 -19.22 -3.76
N LEU A 88 -3.27 -18.70 -2.82
CA LEU A 88 -4.22 -17.66 -3.12
C LEU A 88 -3.41 -16.35 -3.24
N SER A 89 -2.57 -16.27 -4.28
CA SER A 89 -2.20 -14.96 -4.78
C SER A 89 -3.53 -14.33 -5.13
N HIS A 90 -3.89 -13.29 -4.39
CA HIS A 90 -4.78 -12.29 -4.93
C HIS A 90 -3.89 -11.40 -5.79
N PRO A 91 -3.71 -11.66 -7.11
CA PRO A 91 -3.81 -10.49 -7.95
C PRO A 91 -5.24 -9.97 -7.74
N GLY A 92 -5.45 -8.67 -7.81
CA GLY A 92 -6.80 -8.22 -8.11
C GLY A 92 -7.34 -9.03 -9.30
N HIS A 93 -8.65 -9.29 -9.29
CA HIS A 93 -9.41 -10.05 -10.28
C HIS A 93 -9.38 -11.59 -10.19
N THR A 94 -10.44 -12.10 -9.59
CA THR A 94 -11.17 -13.27 -10.06
C THR A 94 -11.43 -13.13 -11.57
N HIS A 95 -10.57 -13.72 -12.42
CA HIS A 95 -10.87 -13.93 -13.83
C HIS A 95 -11.67 -15.23 -13.96
N VAL A 96 -12.97 -15.15 -13.65
CA VAL A 96 -13.93 -16.09 -14.22
C VAL A 96 -14.05 -15.68 -15.69
N ASN A 97 -13.57 -16.54 -16.58
CA ASN A 97 -13.95 -16.50 -17.98
C ASN A 97 -15.47 -16.70 -18.04
N THR A 98 -16.20 -15.61 -18.19
CA THR A 98 -17.58 -15.60 -18.66
C THR A 98 -17.73 -14.30 -19.45
N ASP A 99 -18.34 -14.45 -20.61
CA ASP A 99 -18.48 -13.49 -21.70
C ASP A 99 -18.55 -12.01 -21.32
N GLU A 100 -17.91 -11.23 -22.19
CA GLU A 100 -18.03 -9.80 -22.43
C GLU A 100 -19.31 -9.17 -21.86
N THR A 101 -19.21 -8.64 -20.66
CA THR A 101 -19.98 -7.47 -20.25
C THR A 101 -19.01 -6.56 -19.55
N GLU A 102 -18.89 -5.34 -20.03
CA GLU A 102 -18.10 -4.27 -19.45
C GLU A 102 -18.61 -4.03 -18.01
N VAL A 103 -18.03 -4.75 -17.04
CA VAL A 103 -18.41 -4.60 -15.64
C VAL A 103 -17.77 -3.32 -15.15
N ASP A 104 -18.60 -2.32 -14.92
CA ASP A 104 -18.21 -1.05 -14.32
C ASP A 104 -17.33 -1.29 -13.07
N PRO A 105 -16.06 -0.86 -13.08
CA PRO A 105 -15.11 -1.12 -11.99
C PRO A 105 -15.53 -0.46 -10.66
N THR A 106 -16.50 0.46 -10.72
CA THR A 106 -17.04 1.15 -9.53
C THR A 106 -18.23 0.44 -8.88
N ALA A 107 -18.73 -0.66 -9.45
CA ALA A 107 -19.97 -1.32 -8.99
C ALA A 107 -19.86 -2.05 -7.64
N ASN A 108 -18.66 -2.48 -7.21
CA ASN A 108 -18.44 -3.27 -6.00
C ASN A 108 -17.78 -2.48 -4.85
N LEU A 109 -17.93 -1.16 -4.84
CA LEU A 109 -17.36 -0.33 -3.79
C LEU A 109 -18.38 -0.14 -2.66
N THR A 110 -17.91 -0.25 -1.42
CA THR A 110 -18.72 0.04 -0.21
C THR A 110 -19.01 1.54 -0.05
N PHE A 111 -18.47 2.37 -0.94
CA PHE A 111 -18.67 3.81 -1.02
C PHE A 111 -18.81 4.21 -2.50
N ASN A 112 -19.61 5.23 -2.78
CA ASN A 112 -19.87 5.66 -4.15
C ASN A 112 -18.74 6.57 -4.66
N LEU A 113 -18.10 6.18 -5.77
CA LEU A 113 -17.12 7.01 -6.49
C LEU A 113 -17.75 7.88 -7.59
N ARG A 114 -19.02 7.63 -7.92
CA ARG A 114 -19.74 8.39 -8.94
C ARG A 114 -20.42 9.58 -8.29
N LEU A 115 -20.16 10.76 -8.82
CA LEU A 115 -20.97 11.92 -8.53
C LEU A 115 -22.30 11.80 -9.28
N SER A 116 -23.40 11.89 -8.55
CA SER A 116 -24.71 12.17 -9.14
C SER A 116 -24.67 13.53 -9.88
N ASP A 117 -25.60 13.74 -10.83
CA ASP A 117 -25.64 15.01 -11.58
C ASP A 117 -25.82 16.22 -10.67
N THR A 118 -26.53 16.04 -9.56
CA THR A 118 -26.70 17.07 -8.51
C THR A 118 -25.38 17.38 -7.79
N GLU A 119 -24.60 16.36 -7.42
CA GLU A 119 -23.29 16.53 -6.78
C GLU A 119 -22.26 17.13 -7.74
N ARG A 120 -22.27 16.71 -9.02
CA ARG A 120 -21.40 17.29 -10.06
C ARG A 120 -21.69 18.79 -10.23
N GLN A 121 -22.96 19.14 -10.35
CA GLN A 121 -23.37 20.54 -10.48
C GLN A 121 -23.03 21.35 -9.21
N ALA A 122 -23.15 20.76 -8.02
CA ALA A 122 -22.75 21.40 -6.77
C ALA A 122 -21.23 21.64 -6.71
N LYS A 123 -20.43 20.66 -7.13
CA LYS A 123 -18.97 20.76 -7.20
C LYS A 123 -18.52 21.84 -8.18
N GLU A 124 -19.15 21.95 -9.34
CA GLU A 124 -18.84 22.98 -10.35
C GLU A 124 -19.19 24.40 -9.88
N LYS A 125 -20.27 24.55 -9.09
CA LYS A 125 -20.69 25.83 -8.53
C LYS A 125 -19.86 26.26 -7.31
N LEU A 126 -19.06 25.36 -6.73
CA LEU A 126 -18.26 25.66 -5.55
C LEU A 126 -17.09 26.57 -5.92
N ALA A 127 -17.11 27.82 -5.45
CA ALA A 127 -16.02 28.75 -5.66
C ALA A 127 -14.78 28.32 -4.87
N LEU A 128 -13.68 28.05 -5.58
CA LEU A 128 -12.41 27.71 -4.95
C LEU A 128 -11.73 28.99 -4.42
N PRO A 129 -11.40 29.07 -3.11
CA PRO A 129 -10.91 30.30 -2.47
C PRO A 129 -9.66 30.92 -3.09
N PHE A 130 -8.81 30.10 -3.73
CA PHE A 130 -7.50 30.50 -4.26
C PHE A 130 -7.38 30.36 -5.78
N VAL A 131 -8.45 29.99 -6.48
CA VAL A 131 -8.44 29.88 -7.95
C VAL A 131 -9.02 31.16 -8.54
N PHE A 132 -8.13 32.03 -9.00
CA PHE A 132 -8.52 33.22 -9.75
C PHE A 132 -8.93 32.84 -11.17
N SER A 133 -9.93 33.54 -11.72
CA SER A 133 -10.27 33.44 -13.14
C SER A 133 -9.09 33.84 -14.02
N LYS A 134 -9.08 33.41 -15.29
CA LYS A 134 -7.97 33.68 -16.21
C LYS A 134 -7.74 35.19 -16.36
N GLU A 135 -8.80 35.98 -16.31
CA GLU A 135 -8.80 37.44 -16.39
C GLU A 135 -8.22 38.07 -15.11
N LYS A 136 -8.54 37.52 -13.93
CA LYS A 136 -8.01 38.01 -12.66
C LYS A 136 -6.54 37.61 -12.48
N LYS A 137 -6.14 36.40 -12.93
CA LYS A 137 -4.73 35.99 -13.00
C LYS A 137 -3.96 36.90 -13.94
N SER A 138 -4.48 37.16 -15.14
CA SER A 138 -3.78 38.02 -16.10
C SER A 138 -3.66 39.44 -15.57
N ALA A 139 -4.69 40.00 -14.93
CA ALA A 139 -4.64 41.31 -14.28
C ALA A 139 -3.61 41.41 -13.14
N LEU A 140 -3.50 40.38 -12.29
CA LEU A 140 -2.53 40.32 -11.18
C LEU A 140 -1.09 40.08 -11.66
N LEU A 141 -0.94 39.35 -12.76
CA LEU A 141 0.36 39.03 -13.38
C LEU A 141 0.78 40.08 -14.41
N GLN A 142 -0.01 41.12 -14.69
CA GLN A 142 0.47 42.22 -15.53
C GLN A 142 1.61 42.93 -14.80
N PRO A 143 2.78 43.10 -15.43
CA PRO A 143 3.87 43.87 -14.85
C PRO A 143 3.46 45.35 -14.77
N GLY A 144 2.86 45.75 -13.66
CA GLY A 144 2.74 47.16 -13.30
C GLY A 144 4.12 47.73 -12.90
N PRO A 145 4.32 49.06 -12.97
CA PRO A 145 5.52 49.70 -12.44
C PRO A 145 5.65 49.37 -10.95
N GLY A 146 6.63 48.53 -10.59
CA GLY A 146 6.82 47.99 -9.24
C GLY A 146 6.63 46.47 -9.06
N SER A 147 6.46 45.71 -10.15
CA SER A 147 6.39 44.23 -10.10
C SER A 147 7.64 43.63 -9.43
N GLY A 148 7.43 42.96 -8.29
CA GLY A 148 8.46 42.21 -7.58
C GLY A 148 8.81 40.94 -8.34
N ARG A 149 10.10 40.77 -8.68
CA ARG A 149 10.58 39.51 -9.27
C ARG A 149 10.94 38.56 -8.14
N ILE A 150 10.31 37.39 -8.11
CA ILE A 150 10.73 36.29 -7.26
C ILE A 150 11.88 35.60 -8.01
N LEU A 151 13.11 35.81 -7.53
CA LEU A 151 14.28 35.09 -8.00
C LEU A 151 14.49 33.91 -7.06
N TYR A 152 14.41 32.71 -7.61
CA TYR A 152 14.79 31.51 -6.91
C TYR A 152 16.23 31.17 -7.29
N GLU A 153 17.08 30.97 -6.29
CA GLU A 153 18.45 30.48 -6.45
C GLU A 153 18.49 29.04 -5.95
N PRO A 154 18.75 28.05 -6.83
CA PRO A 154 18.87 26.65 -6.42
C PRO A 154 19.98 26.50 -5.38
N ASP A 155 19.68 25.88 -4.24
CA ASP A 155 20.68 25.55 -3.23
C ASP A 155 21.23 24.13 -3.42
N ALA A 156 22.26 23.78 -2.66
CA ALA A 156 22.94 22.48 -2.81
C ALA A 156 22.07 21.27 -2.40
N ASN A 157 20.88 21.53 -1.84
CA ASN A 157 19.91 20.54 -1.40
C ASN A 157 18.67 20.52 -2.30
N ASP A 158 18.68 21.29 -3.39
CA ASP A 158 17.71 21.30 -4.46
C ASP A 158 18.10 20.19 -5.46
N ASP A 159 17.73 18.96 -5.13
CA ASP A 159 17.85 17.82 -6.01
C ASP A 159 16.86 18.00 -7.16
N TYR A 160 17.36 18.55 -8.28
CA TYR A 160 16.75 18.29 -9.58
C TYR A 160 16.82 16.78 -9.82
N ASP A 161 15.85 16.05 -9.28
CA ASP A 161 15.61 14.67 -9.61
C ASP A 161 15.23 14.61 -11.08
N GLN A 162 15.98 13.83 -11.85
CA GLN A 162 15.69 13.61 -13.27
C GLN A 162 14.55 12.59 -13.45
N GLU A 163 13.77 12.34 -12.39
CA GLU A 163 12.63 11.45 -12.41
C GLU A 163 11.41 12.32 -12.68
N ASP A 164 11.12 12.54 -13.96
CA ASP A 164 9.96 13.31 -14.41
C ASP A 164 8.69 12.59 -13.92
N PRO A 165 7.92 13.17 -12.98
CA PRO A 165 6.79 12.48 -12.35
C PRO A 165 5.57 12.34 -13.26
N ASP A 166 5.68 12.76 -14.52
CA ASP A 166 4.72 12.67 -15.60
C ASP A 166 5.17 11.74 -16.75
N ASP A 167 6.36 11.13 -16.67
CA ASP A 167 6.89 10.17 -17.67
C ASP A 167 6.09 8.82 -17.68
N ASP A 168 5.24 8.60 -16.67
CA ASP A 168 4.28 7.49 -16.61
C ASP A 168 2.81 7.92 -16.88
N LEU A 169 2.58 9.19 -17.25
CA LEU A 169 1.25 9.74 -17.60
C LEU A 169 0.95 9.64 -19.10
N ASP A 170 1.05 8.44 -19.66
CA ASP A 170 0.39 8.11 -20.92
C ASP A 170 -1.03 7.58 -20.64
N ILE A 171 -2.04 8.47 -20.70
CA ILE A 171 -3.48 8.14 -20.75
C ILE A 171 -4.16 8.69 -22.01
#